data_AF-A0A820KJY8-F1
#
_entry.id   AF-A0A820KJY8-F1
#
_cell.length_a   1.000
_cell.length_b   1.000
_cell.length_c   1.000
_cell.angle_alpha   90.00
_cell.angle_beta   90.00
_cell.angle_gamma   90.00
#
_symmetry.space_group_name_H-M   'P 1'
#
loop_
_entity.id
_entity.type
_entity.pdbx_description
1 polymer ?
#
loop_
_entity_poly.entity_id
_entity_poly.type
_entity_poly.pdbx_seq_one_letter_code
_entity_poly.pdbx_strand_id
1 'polypeptide(L)'
;MESTMENFLPYICIQSTCQSLAEFLTKFPFFTPIVAGDIEALERVAYEFVEDQAIQGVLYTETRYSPQFLTDNKLTPEQVIEAINRGLQRGMKEFSVDVRTILCCIRQCPE
;
A
#
# COMPACT_ATOMS: atom_id res chain seq x y z
N MET A 1 -15.19 -20.03 17.31
CA MET A 1 -14.97 -19.95 15.85
C MET A 1 -13.91 -18.88 15.71
N GLU A 2 -12.65 -19.25 15.54
CA GLU A 2 -11.60 -18.26 15.25
C GLU A 2 -12.06 -17.41 14.07
N SER A 3 -11.94 -16.10 14.22
CA SER A 3 -12.41 -15.16 13.21
C SER A 3 -11.60 -15.38 11.93
N THR A 4 -12.22 -15.26 10.75
CA THR A 4 -11.55 -15.44 9.45
C THR A 4 -10.24 -14.65 9.34
N MET A 5 -10.12 -13.53 10.07
CA MET A 5 -8.93 -12.70 10.09
C MET A 5 -7.76 -13.30 10.87
N GLU A 6 -8.00 -13.94 12.01
CA GLU A 6 -6.94 -14.64 12.78
C GLU A 6 -6.25 -15.71 11.94
N ASN A 7 -7.01 -16.37 11.06
CA ASN A 7 -6.48 -17.36 10.11
C ASN A 7 -5.69 -16.73 8.94
N PHE A 8 -5.88 -15.43 8.66
CA PHE A 8 -5.21 -14.75 7.55
C PHE A 8 -3.89 -14.08 7.97
N LEU A 9 -3.80 -13.60 9.22
CA LEU A 9 -2.61 -12.90 9.74
C LEU A 9 -1.28 -13.67 9.53
N PRO A 10 -1.19 -15.01 9.65
CA PRO A 10 0.05 -15.73 9.38
C PRO A 10 0.59 -15.57 7.95
N TYR A 11 -0.28 -15.28 6.98
CA TYR A 11 0.07 -15.13 5.58
C TYR A 11 0.58 -13.73 5.22
N ILE A 12 0.14 -12.70 5.96
CA ILE A 12 0.44 -11.29 5.64
C ILE A 12 1.34 -10.60 6.68
N CYS A 13 1.45 -11.14 7.89
CA CYS A 13 2.29 -10.61 8.96
C CYS A 13 3.46 -11.55 9.29
N ILE A 14 4.60 -10.98 9.69
CA ILE A 14 5.71 -11.73 10.28
C ILE A 14 5.34 -12.05 11.73
N GLN A 15 5.42 -13.33 12.11
CA GLN A 15 4.90 -13.81 13.39
C GLN A 15 5.91 -13.71 14.55
N SER A 16 7.21 -13.92 14.32
CA SER A 16 8.18 -13.96 15.43
C SER A 16 9.62 -13.70 15.01
N THR A 17 10.08 -14.31 13.92
CA THR A 17 11.45 -14.14 13.41
C THR A 17 11.42 -14.02 11.89
N CYS A 18 12.24 -13.12 11.35
CA CYS A 18 12.47 -12.98 9.92
C CYS A 18 13.99 -13.02 9.69
N GLN A 19 14.46 -13.98 8.90
CA GLN A 19 15.89 -14.28 8.76
C GLN A 19 16.54 -13.48 7.62
N SER A 20 15.75 -12.99 6.66
CA SER A 20 16.26 -12.20 5.54
C SER A 20 15.23 -11.26 4.94
N LEU A 21 15.69 -10.27 4.18
CA LEU A 21 14.82 -9.43 3.36
C LEU A 21 14.03 -10.25 2.34
N ALA A 22 14.64 -11.28 1.75
CA ALA A 22 13.97 -12.15 0.80
C ALA A 22 12.76 -12.85 1.44
N GLU A 23 12.92 -13.35 2.67
CA GLU A 23 11.83 -13.95 3.45
C GLU A 23 10.71 -12.93 3.73
N PHE A 24 11.06 -11.72 4.18
CA PHE A 24 10.07 -10.66 4.44
C PHE A 24 9.21 -10.38 3.20
N LEU A 25 9.84 -10.27 2.04
CA LEU A 25 9.16 -9.94 0.78
C LEU A 25 8.21 -11.05 0.30
N THR A 26 8.32 -12.29 0.81
CA THR A 26 7.38 -13.39 0.45
C THR A 26 5.94 -13.16 0.90
N LYS A 27 5.70 -12.19 1.79
CA LYS A 27 4.35 -11.86 2.29
C LYS A 27 3.54 -11.00 1.31
N PHE A 28 4.21 -10.17 0.49
CA PHE A 28 3.55 -9.25 -0.44
C PHE A 28 2.61 -9.92 -1.46
N PRO A 29 2.99 -11.06 -2.10
CA PRO A 29 2.12 -11.74 -3.05
C PRO A 29 0.76 -12.19 -2.50
N PHE A 30 0.57 -12.27 -1.18
CA PHE A 30 -0.71 -12.66 -0.59
C PHE A 30 -1.76 -11.55 -0.63
N PHE A 31 -1.35 -10.28 -0.61
CA PHE A 31 -2.29 -9.15 -0.52
C PHE A 31 -2.16 -8.14 -1.66
N THR A 32 -0.98 -7.99 -2.28
CA THR A 32 -0.81 -7.08 -3.42
C THR A 32 -1.81 -7.34 -4.57
N PRO A 33 -2.11 -8.60 -4.96
CA PRO A 33 -3.08 -8.87 -6.04
C PRO A 33 -4.52 -8.44 -5.75
N ILE A 34 -4.86 -8.17 -4.48
CA ILE A 34 -6.21 -7.72 -4.09
C ILE A 34 -6.39 -6.24 -4.45
N VAL A 35 -5.29 -5.47 -4.47
CA VAL A 35 -5.30 -4.03 -4.70
C VAL A 35 -4.80 -3.68 -6.10
N ALA A 36 -3.82 -4.43 -6.62
CA ALA A 36 -3.25 -4.17 -7.93
C ALA A 36 -4.29 -4.34 -9.04
N GLY A 37 -4.36 -3.38 -9.96
CA GLY A 37 -5.35 -3.40 -11.05
C GLY A 37 -6.75 -2.86 -10.70
N ASP A 38 -7.00 -2.49 -9.44
CA ASP A 38 -8.29 -1.97 -8.98
C ASP A 38 -8.17 -0.49 -8.53
N ILE A 39 -8.73 0.43 -9.31
CA ILE A 39 -8.71 1.87 -9.04
C ILE A 39 -9.38 2.20 -7.70
N GLU A 40 -10.52 1.57 -7.39
CA GLU A 40 -11.28 1.88 -6.18
C GLU A 40 -10.52 1.39 -4.94
N ALA A 41 -9.91 0.20 -5.04
CA ALA A 41 -9.05 -0.33 -3.97
C ALA A 41 -7.82 0.56 -3.74
N LEU A 42 -7.15 0.99 -4.81
CA LEU A 42 -5.98 1.90 -4.73
C LEU A 42 -6.33 3.24 -4.07
N GLU A 43 -7.43 3.87 -4.50
CA GLU A 43 -7.92 5.11 -3.92
C GLU A 43 -8.29 4.95 -2.45
N ARG A 44 -8.94 3.84 -2.09
CA ARG A 44 -9.37 3.55 -0.74
C ARG A 44 -8.19 3.36 0.20
N VAL A 45 -7.24 2.47 -0.14
CA VAL A 45 -6.07 2.19 0.70
C VAL A 45 -5.21 3.45 0.87
N ALA A 46 -5.10 4.29 -0.16
CA ALA A 46 -4.40 5.56 -0.04
C ALA A 46 -5.11 6.55 0.89
N TYR A 47 -6.44 6.61 0.86
CA TYR A 47 -7.23 7.42 1.79
C TYR A 47 -7.09 6.92 3.25
N GLU A 48 -7.26 5.61 3.47
CA GLU A 48 -7.16 4.96 4.78
C GLU A 48 -5.74 5.07 5.36
N PHE A 49 -4.71 5.09 4.50
CA PHE A 49 -3.35 5.39 4.94
C PHE A 49 -3.27 6.77 5.62
N VAL A 50 -3.92 7.81 5.09
CA VAL A 50 -3.88 9.14 5.73
C VAL A 50 -4.63 9.13 7.07
N GLU A 51 -5.74 8.41 7.15
CA GLU A 51 -6.48 8.19 8.40
C GLU A 51 -5.59 7.55 9.47
N ASP A 52 -4.87 6.47 9.12
CA ASP A 52 -3.96 5.78 10.03
C ASP A 52 -2.85 6.70 10.54
N GLN A 53 -2.30 7.54 9.67
CA GLN A 53 -1.27 8.52 10.06
C GLN A 53 -1.82 9.56 11.04
N ALA A 54 -3.05 10.01 10.83
CA ALA A 54 -3.72 10.95 11.73
C ALA A 54 -3.99 10.32 13.11
N ILE A 55 -4.47 9.06 13.14
CA ILE A 55 -4.68 8.30 14.38
C ILE A 55 -3.36 8.15 15.16
N GLN A 56 -2.25 7.99 14.46
CA GLN A 56 -0.90 7.92 15.03
C GLN A 56 -0.33 9.27 15.46
N GLY A 57 -1.03 10.38 15.22
CA GLY A 57 -0.57 11.74 15.56
C GLY A 57 0.53 12.28 14.64
N VAL A 58 0.67 11.72 13.44
CA VAL A 58 1.64 12.17 12.43
C VAL A 58 1.15 13.45 11.77
N LEU A 59 1.98 14.48 11.73
CA LEU A 59 1.66 15.75 11.07
C LEU A 59 2.08 15.75 9.59
N TYR A 60 3.15 15.04 9.25
CA TYR A 60 3.71 14.97 7.91
C TYR A 60 4.31 13.58 7.63
N THR A 61 4.08 13.05 6.43
CA THR A 61 4.62 11.75 6.00
C THR A 61 4.91 11.69 4.50
N GLU A 62 5.84 10.82 4.11
CA GLU A 62 6.15 10.50 2.73
C GLU A 62 5.85 9.03 2.46
N THR A 63 4.75 8.74 1.76
CA THR A 63 4.41 7.36 1.39
C THR A 63 5.22 6.90 0.19
N ARG A 64 5.61 5.62 0.20
CA ARG A 64 6.52 5.03 -0.79
C ARG A 64 5.89 3.80 -1.42
N TYR A 65 5.84 3.76 -2.74
CA TYR A 65 5.31 2.62 -3.48
C TYR A 65 5.95 2.51 -4.87
N SER A 66 5.87 1.31 -5.47
CA SER A 66 6.21 1.10 -6.87
C SER A 66 4.92 1.03 -7.69
N PRO A 67 4.63 2.01 -8.56
CA PRO A 67 3.45 1.98 -9.42
C PRO A 67 3.38 0.70 -10.26
N GLN A 68 4.51 0.23 -10.77
CA GLN A 68 4.62 -0.96 -11.61
C GLN A 68 4.19 -2.25 -10.89
N PHE A 69 4.29 -2.30 -9.56
CA PHE A 69 3.85 -3.45 -8.76
C PHE A 69 2.36 -3.41 -8.41
N LEU A 70 1.68 -2.31 -8.73
CA LEU A 70 0.26 -2.09 -8.48
C LEU A 70 -0.57 -2.04 -9.76
N THR A 71 0.07 -2.21 -10.92
CA THR A 71 -0.59 -2.37 -12.22
C THR A 71 -1.04 -3.80 -12.47
N ASP A 72 -2.01 -3.97 -13.34
CA ASP A 72 -2.36 -5.23 -14.00
C ASP A 72 -2.44 -5.01 -15.53
N ASN A 73 -3.02 -5.95 -16.28
CA ASN A 73 -3.19 -5.81 -17.74
C ASN A 73 -4.15 -4.67 -18.16
N LYS A 74 -4.79 -3.97 -17.22
CA LYS A 74 -5.82 -2.96 -17.49
C LYS A 74 -5.42 -1.56 -17.05
N LEU A 75 -4.50 -1.43 -16.09
CA LEU A 75 -4.04 -0.13 -15.57
C LEU A 75 -2.59 0.17 -15.91
N THR A 76 -2.35 1.40 -16.39
CA THR A 76 -0.99 1.92 -16.53
C THR A 76 -0.44 2.44 -15.19
N PRO A 77 0.89 2.52 -15.03
CA PRO A 77 1.51 3.12 -13.84
C PRO A 77 1.00 4.54 -13.54
N GLU A 78 0.74 5.35 -14.58
CA GLU A 78 0.19 6.70 -14.44
C GLU A 78 -1.21 6.67 -13.83
N GLN A 79 -2.08 5.76 -14.28
CA GLN A 79 -3.43 5.63 -13.73
C GLN A 79 -3.42 5.18 -12.27
N VAL A 80 -2.47 4.30 -11.89
CA VAL A 80 -2.22 3.92 -10.49
C VAL A 80 -1.82 5.13 -9.65
N ILE A 81 -0.89 5.94 -10.15
CA ILE A 81 -0.43 7.16 -9.45
C ILE A 81 -1.60 8.14 -9.27
N GLU A 82 -2.42 8.34 -10.30
CA GLU A 82 -3.59 9.21 -10.24
C GLU A 82 -4.61 8.73 -9.21
N ALA A 83 -4.90 7.42 -9.17
CA ALA A 83 -5.78 6.80 -8.18
C ALA A 83 -5.27 7.04 -6.76
N ILE A 84 -4.00 6.71 -6.49
CA ILE A 84 -3.40 6.93 -5.17
C ILE A 84 -3.43 8.42 -4.80
N ASN A 85 -3.11 9.33 -5.72
CA ASN A 85 -3.17 10.76 -5.47
C ASN A 85 -4.59 11.23 -5.12
N ARG A 86 -5.64 10.72 -5.78
CA ARG A 86 -7.04 11.05 -5.41
C ARG A 86 -7.35 10.62 -3.97
N GLY A 87 -6.96 9.40 -3.59
CA GLY A 87 -7.12 8.88 -2.23
C GLY A 87 -6.39 9.73 -1.19
N LEU A 88 -5.10 10.00 -1.41
CA LEU A 88 -4.27 10.84 -0.53
C LEU A 88 -4.85 12.24 -0.40
N GLN A 89 -5.22 12.91 -1.50
CA GLN A 89 -5.77 14.28 -1.44
C GLN A 89 -7.07 14.35 -0.65
N ARG A 90 -7.94 13.35 -0.81
CA ARG A 90 -9.16 13.24 -0.02
C ARG A 90 -8.85 13.07 1.47
N GLY A 91 -7.92 12.17 1.80
CA GLY A 91 -7.51 11.91 3.19
C GLY A 91 -6.84 13.14 3.84
N MET A 92 -5.94 13.82 3.14
CA MET A 92 -5.27 15.03 3.64
C MET A 92 -6.29 16.14 3.98
N LYS A 93 -7.31 16.30 3.14
CA LYS A 93 -8.39 17.28 3.36
C LYS A 93 -9.22 16.96 4.60
N GLU A 94 -9.44 15.68 4.90
CA GLU A 94 -10.28 15.24 6.00
C GLU A 94 -9.52 15.20 7.34
N PHE A 95 -8.29 14.68 7.34
CA PHE A 95 -7.54 14.38 8.55
C PHE A 95 -6.43 15.38 8.90
N SER A 96 -6.20 16.40 8.07
CA SER A 96 -5.20 17.45 8.30
C SER A 96 -3.77 16.93 8.51
N VAL A 97 -3.39 15.88 7.76
CA VAL A 97 -2.02 15.36 7.68
C VAL A 97 -1.43 15.76 6.33
N ASP A 98 -0.21 16.29 6.31
CA ASP A 98 0.48 16.58 5.05
C ASP A 98 1.17 15.32 4.50
N VAL A 99 0.80 14.92 3.29
CA VAL A 99 1.37 13.72 2.64
C VAL A 99 2.06 14.07 1.33
N ARG A 100 3.23 13.48 1.10
CA ARG A 100 3.92 13.45 -0.20
C ARG A 100 4.23 12.01 -0.62
N THR A 101 4.56 11.82 -1.88
CA THR A 101 4.79 10.49 -2.48
C THR A 101 6.22 10.37 -3.00
N ILE A 102 6.83 9.20 -2.77
CA ILE A 102 8.10 8.80 -3.40
C ILE A 102 7.84 7.55 -4.23
N LEU A 103 8.08 7.65 -5.53
CA LEU A 103 7.98 6.51 -6.44
C LEU A 103 9.26 5.67 -6.37
N CYS A 104 9.08 4.36 -6.19
CA CYS A 104 10.18 3.42 -6.00
C CYS A 104 10.40 2.56 -7.24
N CYS A 105 11.66 2.47 -7.67
CA CYS A 105 12.11 1.43 -8.60
C CYS A 105 12.30 0.11 -7.85
N ILE A 106 12.05 -1.02 -8.53
CA ILE A 106 12.27 -2.34 -7.97
C ILE A 106 13.53 -2.94 -8.59
N ARG A 107 14.52 -3.24 -7.75
CA ARG A 107 15.84 -3.70 -8.22
C ARG A 107 15.75 -4.96 -9.10
N GLN A 108 14.82 -5.86 -8.80
CA GLN A 108 14.60 -7.09 -9.54
C GLN A 108 13.88 -6.87 -10.88
N CYS A 109 13.28 -5.70 -11.08
CA CYS A 109 12.50 -5.31 -12.26
C CYS A 109 13.02 -3.95 -12.77
N PRO A 110 14.17 -3.93 -13.46
CA PRO A 110 14.85 -2.70 -13.88
C PRO A 110 14.23 -2.00 -15.10
N GLU A 111 13.31 -2.68 -15.79
CA GLU A 111 12.51 -2.15 -16.91
C GLU A 111 11.26 -1.43 -16.39
#